data_AF-A0A2H0XD69-F1
#
_entry.id   AF-A0A2H0XD69-F1
#
_cell.length_a   1.000
_cell.length_b   1.000
_cell.length_c   1.000
_cell.angle_alpha   90.00
_cell.angle_beta   90.00
_cell.angle_gamma   90.00
#
_symmetry.space_group_name_H-M   'P 1'
#
loop_
_entity.id
_entity.type
_entity.pdbx_description
1 polymer ?
#
loop_
_entity_poly.entity_id
_entity_poly.type
_entity_poly.pdbx_seq_one_letter_code
_entity_poly.pdbx_strand_id
1 'polypeptide(L)'
;MLQKNSFIQMSLVGAKQIQALNKRYLKHDYPTDVLSFNMDQKLPDGRYYLGDVVINLEMAVTEREIAHLAEHGIRHLLGVHHKEDHH
;
A
#
# COMPACT_ATOMS: atom_id res chain seq x y z
N MET A 1 16.61 -3.44 -2.48
CA MET A 1 16.70 -4.61 -3.40
C MET A 1 15.83 -5.72 -2.83
N LEU A 2 15.05 -6.40 -3.66
CA LEU A 2 14.21 -7.54 -3.22
C LEU A 2 15.08 -8.65 -2.63
N GLN A 3 14.76 -9.07 -1.40
CA GLN A 3 15.42 -10.20 -0.75
C GLN A 3 14.64 -11.49 -0.99
N LYS A 4 15.33 -12.64 -0.96
CA LYS A 4 14.63 -13.93 -0.93
C LYS A 4 13.77 -14.00 0.35
N ASN A 5 12.61 -14.63 0.26
CA ASN A 5 11.65 -14.73 1.37
C ASN A 5 11.03 -13.38 1.79
N SER A 6 10.89 -12.45 0.83
CA SER A 6 10.16 -11.19 1.04
C SER A 6 8.65 -11.39 0.94
N PHE A 7 7.87 -10.61 1.69
CA PHE A 7 6.43 -10.58 1.59
C PHE A 7 5.87 -9.16 1.75
N ILE A 8 4.66 -8.98 1.24
CA ILE A 8 3.84 -7.76 1.31
C ILE A 8 2.51 -8.17 1.91
N GLN A 9 1.96 -7.34 2.78
CA GLN A 9 0.59 -7.52 3.25
C GLN A 9 -0.33 -6.62 2.42
N MET A 10 -1.41 -7.20 1.89
CA MET A 10 -2.41 -6.46 1.13
C MET A 10 -3.75 -6.52 1.86
N SER A 11 -4.34 -5.35 2.11
CA SER A 11 -5.65 -5.21 2.77
C SER A 11 -6.64 -4.57 1.81
N LEU A 12 -7.81 -5.19 1.65
CA LEU A 12 -8.94 -4.62 0.92
C LEU A 12 -9.94 -4.09 1.93
N VAL A 13 -10.21 -2.78 1.89
CA VAL A 13 -10.97 -2.08 2.93
C VAL A 13 -12.03 -1.15 2.33
N GLY A 14 -12.93 -0.65 3.18
CA GLY A 14 -13.88 0.42 2.80
C GLY A 14 -13.35 1.82 3.08
N ALA A 15 -14.08 2.84 2.61
CA ALA A 15 -13.65 4.24 2.64
C ALA A 15 -13.36 4.78 4.05
N LYS A 16 -14.18 4.37 5.04
CA LYS A 16 -13.99 4.79 6.44
C LYS A 16 -12.68 4.28 7.03
N GLN A 17 -12.30 3.05 6.70
CA GLN A 17 -11.08 2.44 7.22
C GLN A 17 -9.84 3.09 6.59
N ILE A 18 -9.84 3.29 5.26
CA ILE A 18 -8.69 3.91 4.60
C ILE A 18 -8.53 5.38 5.01
N GLN A 19 -9.62 6.15 5.18
CA GLN A 19 -9.55 7.52 5.68
C GLN A 19 -8.96 7.57 7.10
N ALA A 20 -9.35 6.65 7.98
CA ALA A 20 -8.80 6.59 9.33
C ALA A 20 -7.28 6.32 9.32
N LEU A 21 -6.81 5.44 8.43
CA LEU A 21 -5.39 5.17 8.23
C LEU A 21 -4.66 6.39 7.63
N ASN A 22 -5.24 7.02 6.61
CA ASN A 22 -4.69 8.20 5.94
C ASN A 22 -4.50 9.35 6.93
N LYS A 23 -5.52 9.61 7.75
CA LYS A 23 -5.47 10.63 8.81
C LYS A 23 -4.42 10.30 9.87
N ARG A 24 -4.38 9.04 10.32
CA ARG A 24 -3.49 8.61 11.41
C ARG A 24 -2.02 8.65 11.02
N TYR A 25 -1.69 8.19 9.81
CA TYR A 25 -0.30 7.96 9.41
C TYR A 25 0.25 9.01 8.44
N LEU A 26 -0.59 9.60 7.58
CA LEU A 26 -0.19 10.59 6.59
C LEU A 26 -0.75 12.00 6.87
N LYS A 27 -1.58 12.16 7.90
CA LYS A 27 -2.21 13.44 8.30
C LYS A 27 -3.17 14.03 7.25
N HIS A 28 -3.70 13.17 6.37
CA HIS A 28 -4.70 13.52 5.36
C HIS A 28 -6.08 13.01 5.78
N ASP A 29 -7.04 13.91 6.01
CA ASP A 29 -8.39 13.56 6.48
C ASP A 29 -9.39 13.39 5.32
N TYR A 30 -9.05 12.52 4.37
CA TYR A 30 -9.92 12.12 3.25
C TYR A 30 -9.66 10.66 2.86
N PRO A 31 -10.66 9.95 2.33
CA PRO A 31 -10.44 8.64 1.73
C PRO A 31 -9.59 8.76 0.46
N THR A 32 -8.75 7.76 0.21
CA THR A 32 -7.96 7.63 -1.02
C THR A 32 -8.23 6.24 -1.63
N ASP A 33 -7.71 5.99 -2.82
CA ASP A 33 -7.83 4.73 -3.54
C ASP A 33 -6.84 3.69 -3.01
N VAL A 34 -5.61 4.10 -2.68
CA VAL A 34 -4.55 3.24 -2.16
C VAL A 34 -3.63 3.95 -1.16
N LEU A 35 -3.16 3.22 -0.15
CA LEU A 35 -2.07 3.63 0.73
C LEU A 35 -0.95 2.59 0.69
N SER A 36 0.29 3.06 0.73
CA SER A 36 1.48 2.21 0.81
C SER A 36 2.31 2.58 2.03
N PHE A 37 2.55 1.63 2.93
CA PHE A 37 3.38 1.84 4.12
C PHE A 37 4.65 1.01 4.02
N ASN A 38 5.78 1.68 3.80
CA ASN A 38 7.08 1.02 3.67
C ASN A 38 7.64 0.65 5.05
N MET A 39 7.95 -0.63 5.25
CA MET A 39 8.48 -1.16 6.52
C MET A 39 9.95 -1.57 6.40
N ASP A 40 10.37 -2.06 5.24
CA ASP A 40 11.75 -2.47 4.90
C ASP A 40 12.48 -3.23 6.02
N GLN A 41 11.82 -4.23 6.62
CA GLN A 41 12.26 -4.86 7.86
C GLN A 41 12.51 -6.37 7.71
N LYS A 42 13.65 -6.84 8.23
CA LYS A 42 13.89 -8.28 8.42
C LYS A 42 13.28 -8.77 9.74
N LEU A 43 12.43 -9.79 9.67
CA LEU A 43 11.78 -10.39 10.83
C LEU A 43 12.66 -11.47 11.50
N PRO A 44 12.40 -11.81 12.78
CA PRO A 44 13.16 -12.84 13.50
C PRO A 44 13.10 -14.23 12.87
N ASP A 45 12.03 -14.54 12.12
CA ASP A 45 11.85 -15.80 11.41
C ASP A 45 12.58 -15.84 10.04
N GLY A 46 13.34 -14.80 9.71
CA GLY A 46 14.12 -14.69 8.48
C GLY A 46 13.33 -14.24 7.26
N ARG A 47 12.02 -13.95 7.38
CA ARG A 47 11.26 -13.27 6.31
C ARG A 47 11.63 -11.79 6.22
N TYR A 48 11.47 -11.23 5.04
CA TYR A 48 11.65 -9.81 4.80
C TYR A 48 10.31 -9.13 4.56
N TYR A 49 9.91 -8.22 5.43
CA TYR A 49 8.65 -7.51 5.32
C TYR A 49 8.85 -6.19 4.58
N LEU A 50 8.35 -6.11 3.35
CA LEU A 50 8.43 -4.89 2.54
C LEU A 50 7.47 -3.82 3.03
N GLY A 51 6.28 -4.22 3.47
CA GLY A 51 5.28 -3.30 3.98
C GLY A 51 3.85 -3.68 3.60
N ASP A 52 2.98 -2.69 3.75
CA ASP A 52 1.54 -2.79 3.54
C ASP A 52 1.09 -2.06 2.28
N VAL A 53 0.16 -2.66 1.54
CA VAL A 53 -0.67 -2.00 0.53
C VAL A 53 -2.13 -2.10 0.96
N VAL A 54 -2.80 -0.96 1.09
CA VAL A 54 -4.20 -0.89 1.53
C VAL A 54 -5.04 -0.29 0.40
N ILE A 55 -6.01 -1.03 -0.13
CA ILE A 55 -6.82 -0.64 -1.29
C ILE A 55 -8.27 -0.41 -0.84
N ASN A 56 -8.86 0.70 -1.28
CA ASN A 56 -10.24 1.04 -1.05
C ASN A 56 -11.17 0.46 -2.13
N LEU A 57 -11.96 -0.56 -1.77
CA LEU A 57 -12.88 -1.21 -2.71
C LEU A 57 -14.06 -0.34 -3.15
N GLU A 58 -14.37 0.73 -2.42
CA GLU A 58 -15.42 1.68 -2.83
C GLU A 58 -14.94 2.60 -3.97
N MET A 59 -13.61 2.75 -4.14
CA MET A 59 -12.99 3.55 -5.21
C MET A 59 -12.40 2.69 -6.33
N ALA A 60 -12.16 1.40 -6.08
CA ALA A 60 -11.68 0.43 -7.06
C ALA A 60 -12.77 -0.63 -7.33
N VAL A 61 -13.60 -0.39 -8.34
CA VAL A 61 -14.83 -1.15 -8.58
C VAL A 61 -14.62 -2.36 -9.50
N THR A 62 -13.49 -2.42 -10.20
CA THR A 62 -13.14 -3.54 -11.10
C THR A 62 -11.88 -4.27 -10.67
N GLU A 63 -11.78 -5.55 -11.05
CA GLU A 63 -10.55 -6.36 -10.86
C GLU A 63 -9.33 -5.69 -11.50
N ARG A 64 -9.53 -5.01 -12.64
CA ARG A 64 -8.46 -4.29 -13.35
C ARG A 64 -7.93 -3.10 -12.54
N GLU A 65 -8.81 -2.35 -11.89
CA GLU A 65 -8.41 -1.24 -11.01
C GLU A 65 -7.70 -1.75 -9.77
N ILE A 66 -8.22 -2.81 -9.14
CA ILE A 66 -7.56 -3.44 -7.98
C ILE A 66 -6.15 -3.92 -8.36
N ALA A 67 -5.99 -4.57 -9.52
CA ALA A 67 -4.68 -5.01 -10.01
C ALA A 67 -3.74 -3.82 -10.28
N HIS A 68 -4.25 -2.74 -10.86
CA HIS A 68 -3.48 -1.53 -11.09
C HIS A 68 -3.03 -0.86 -9.78
N LEU A 69 -3.91 -0.73 -8.80
CA LEU A 69 -3.59 -0.16 -7.48
C LEU A 69 -2.61 -1.05 -6.70
N ALA A 70 -2.74 -2.38 -6.81
CA ALA A 70 -1.78 -3.32 -6.25
C ALA A 70 -0.39 -3.14 -6.89
N GLU A 71 -0.30 -3.05 -8.23
CA GLU A 71 0.95 -2.76 -8.92
C GLU A 71 1.55 -1.43 -8.46
N HIS A 72 0.75 -0.37 -8.46
CA HIS A 72 1.15 0.97 -8.04
C HIS A 72 1.67 0.97 -6.60
N GLY A 73 0.93 0.39 -5.65
CA GLY A 73 1.36 0.31 -4.25
C GLY A 73 2.63 -0.51 -4.05
N ILE A 74 2.79 -1.63 -4.77
CA ILE A 74 4.02 -2.44 -4.73
C ILE A 74 5.22 -1.62 -5.27
N ARG A 75 5.04 -0.84 -6.34
CA ARG A 75 6.10 0.01 -6.90
C ARG A 75 6.56 1.07 -5.89
N HIS A 76 5.64 1.64 -5.12
CA HIS A 76 5.99 2.53 -4.01
C HIS A 76 6.82 1.83 -2.93
N LEU A 77 6.44 0.61 -2.52
CA LEU A 77 7.23 -0.16 -1.55
C LEU A 77 8.65 -0.47 -2.07
N LEU A 78 8.83 -0.60 -3.38
CA LEU A 78 10.13 -0.83 -4.01
C LEU A 78 10.97 0.45 -4.22
N GLY A 79 10.45 1.62 -3.84
CA GLY A 79 11.14 2.91 -4.05
C GLY A 79 11.17 3.36 -5.52
N VAL A 80 10.30 2.79 -6.37
CA VAL A 80 10.12 3.25 -7.75
C VAL A 80 9.21 4.47 -7.71
N HIS A 81 9.80 5.64 -7.49
CA HIS A 81 9.07 6.90 -7.51
C HIS A 81 8.61 7.23 -8.93
N HIS A 82 7.32 7.45 -9.14
CA HIS A 82 6.85 8.22 -10.28
C HIS A 82 6.85 9.69 -9.89
N LYS A 83 7.16 10.56 -10.85
CA LYS A 83 7.25 12.01 -10.63
C LYS A 83 5.88 12.68 -10.40
N GLU A 84 4.79 11.92 -10.34
CA GLU A 84 3.41 12.43 -10.29
C GLU A 84 2.67 12.10 -8.99
N ASP A 85 3.33 11.52 -7.99
CA ASP A 85 2.66 11.07 -6.77
C ASP A 85 2.40 12.25 -5.81
N HIS A 86 1.35 13.00 -6.10
CA HIS A 86 0.65 13.88 -5.16
C HIS A 86 -0.49 13.07 -4.51
N HIS A 87 -0.17 12.30 -3.46
CA HIS A 87 -1.16 11.61 -2.61
C HIS A 87 -1.23 12.22 -1.21
#